data_AF-A0A4Q4W0C0-F1
#
_entry.id   AF-A0A4Q4W0C0-F1
#
_cell.length_a   1.000
_cell.length_b   1.000
_cell.length_c   1.000
_cell.angle_alpha   90.00
_cell.angle_beta   90.00
_cell.angle_gamma   90.00
#
_symmetry.space_group_name_H-M   'P 1'
#
loop_
_entity.id
_entity.type
_entity.pdbx_description
1 polymer ?
#
loop_
_entity_poly.entity_id
_entity_poly.type
_entity_poly.pdbx_seq_one_letter_code
_entity_poly.pdbx_strand_id
1 'polypeptide(L)'
;MHPRQVLSALALPTTALSLPTTPVRSEAKEAAPKCLLAELPTTPINPPGCWAWYAKTSEPADYCGPSSFGVVSDIRASTGWIDDCTSLRSSLLSTPRDFLLAHYSTEHFNTLLSHGHCTFQVKPKTPPTSDPIYFGGTDLTDILRSSIQRSDRGSVGVRGSMTCYSYPLDWRVVPA
;
A
#
# COMPACT_ATOMS: atom_id res chain seq x y z
N MET A 1 63.28 49.01 -45.44
CA MET A 1 63.77 49.13 -44.05
C MET A 1 62.60 48.86 -43.11
N HIS A 2 62.71 47.85 -42.25
CA HIS A 2 61.90 47.68 -41.03
C HIS A 2 62.12 48.89 -40.08
N PRO A 3 61.24 49.22 -39.09
CA PRO A 3 60.65 48.23 -38.17
C PRO A 3 59.29 48.55 -37.46
N ARG A 4 58.76 47.48 -36.81
CA ARG A 4 58.24 47.40 -35.42
C ARG A 4 56.90 48.07 -35.06
N GLN A 5 55.84 47.28 -34.78
CA GLN A 5 55.46 46.68 -33.45
C GLN A 5 54.35 47.56 -32.80
N VAL A 6 53.35 47.14 -32.03
CA VAL A 6 52.86 45.94 -31.29
C VAL A 6 51.32 46.19 -31.17
N LEU A 7 50.36 45.29 -30.94
CA LEU A 7 50.11 44.45 -29.75
C LEU A 7 48.81 43.67 -30.03
N SER A 8 48.90 42.35 -30.02
CA SER A 8 47.78 41.43 -30.11
C SER A 8 47.10 41.29 -28.74
N ALA A 9 45.78 41.47 -28.69
CA ALA A 9 44.95 40.96 -27.59
C ALA A 9 44.19 39.74 -28.12
N LEU A 10 44.59 38.55 -27.65
CA LEU A 10 43.83 37.31 -27.86
C LEU A 10 42.62 37.32 -26.92
N ALA A 11 41.42 37.35 -27.49
CA ALA A 11 40.20 36.96 -26.81
C ALA A 11 40.04 35.43 -26.94
N LEU A 12 40.07 34.72 -25.81
CA LEU A 12 39.75 33.30 -25.75
C LEU A 12 38.21 33.12 -25.73
N PRO A 13 37.64 32.23 -26.56
CA PRO A 13 36.22 31.92 -26.50
C PRO A 13 35.91 31.03 -25.29
N THR A 14 34.96 31.46 -24.47
CA THR A 14 34.41 30.67 -23.36
C THR A 14 33.59 29.52 -23.96
N THR A 15 34.12 28.30 -23.93
CA THR A 15 33.36 27.09 -24.21
C THR A 15 32.38 26.83 -23.06
N ALA A 16 31.08 27.03 -23.31
CA ALA A 16 30.03 26.57 -22.42
C ALA A 16 29.97 25.03 -22.49
N LEU A 17 30.35 24.39 -21.39
CA LEU A 17 30.28 22.94 -21.23
C LEU A 17 28.81 22.57 -20.94
N SER A 18 28.09 22.12 -21.97
CA SER A 18 26.75 21.55 -21.81
C SER A 18 26.84 20.25 -21.02
N LEU A 19 26.26 20.22 -19.83
CA LEU A 19 26.09 19.00 -19.04
C LEU A 19 25.19 18.01 -19.83
N PRO A 20 25.51 16.72 -19.85
CA PRO A 20 24.63 15.72 -20.45
C PRO A 20 23.35 15.65 -19.62
N THR A 21 22.22 15.98 -20.24
CA THR A 21 20.89 15.65 -19.73
C THR A 21 20.79 14.13 -19.63
N THR A 22 20.91 13.61 -18.42
CA THR A 22 20.50 12.25 -18.10
C THR A 22 19.01 12.11 -18.44
N PRO A 23 18.59 11.02 -19.10
CA PRO A 23 17.18 10.79 -19.32
C PRO A 23 16.54 10.63 -17.94
N VAL A 24 15.59 11.52 -17.65
CA VAL A 24 14.66 11.35 -16.54
C VAL A 24 13.99 10.01 -16.79
N ARG A 25 14.41 8.99 -16.02
CA ARG A 25 13.72 7.72 -15.92
C ARG A 25 12.32 8.09 -15.46
N SER A 26 11.35 8.04 -16.37
CA SER A 26 9.94 8.04 -15.99
C SER A 26 9.78 6.85 -15.06
N GLU A 27 9.73 7.10 -13.76
CA GLU A 27 9.15 6.20 -12.80
C GLU A 27 7.69 6.06 -13.22
N ALA A 28 7.42 5.10 -14.12
CA ALA A 28 6.14 4.44 -14.15
C ALA A 28 5.99 3.86 -12.75
N LYS A 29 5.38 4.64 -11.87
CA LYS A 29 5.18 4.35 -10.45
C LYS A 29 4.38 3.06 -10.41
N GLU A 30 5.09 1.96 -10.14
CA GLU A 30 4.56 0.61 -10.24
C GLU A 30 3.38 0.50 -9.28
N ALA A 31 2.17 0.32 -9.84
CA ALA A 31 0.98 0.07 -9.05
C ALA A 31 1.21 -1.19 -8.20
N ALA A 32 0.62 -1.24 -6.99
CA ALA A 32 0.73 -2.41 -6.14
C ALA A 32 0.35 -3.67 -6.92
N PRO A 33 1.17 -4.74 -6.87
CA PRO A 33 0.75 -6.02 -7.41
C PRO A 33 -0.52 -6.47 -6.68
N LYS A 34 -1.53 -6.94 -7.42
CA LYS A 34 -2.74 -7.53 -6.84
C LYS A 34 -2.36 -8.76 -6.01
N CYS A 35 -2.89 -8.83 -4.80
CA CYS A 35 -2.69 -9.98 -3.91
C CYS A 35 -3.26 -11.27 -4.52
N LEU A 36 -2.55 -12.38 -4.33
CA LEU A 36 -3.06 -13.70 -4.66
C LEU A 36 -4.15 -14.10 -3.65
N LEU A 37 -5.39 -14.25 -4.10
CA LEU A 37 -6.50 -14.72 -3.27
C LEU A 37 -6.79 -16.19 -3.55
N ALA A 38 -6.64 -17.03 -2.54
CA ALA A 38 -6.86 -18.48 -2.65
C ALA A 38 -8.13 -18.88 -1.90
N GLU A 39 -9.06 -19.55 -2.60
CA GLU A 39 -10.37 -19.95 -2.06
C GLU A 39 -10.28 -21.15 -1.10
N LEU A 40 -9.15 -21.87 -1.11
CA LEU A 40 -8.90 -23.02 -0.25
C LEU A 40 -7.75 -22.72 0.71
N PRO A 41 -7.82 -23.18 1.98
CA PRO A 41 -6.77 -22.99 2.99
C PRO A 41 -5.57 -23.91 2.74
N THR A 42 -4.98 -23.80 1.56
CA THR A 42 -3.72 -24.45 1.19
C THR A 42 -2.67 -23.36 1.01
N THR A 43 -1.55 -23.47 1.72
CA THR A 43 -0.44 -22.51 1.54
C THR A 43 0.06 -22.63 0.10
N PRO A 44 0.12 -21.52 -0.68
CA PRO A 44 0.68 -21.58 -2.01
C PRO A 44 2.11 -22.10 -1.99
N ILE A 45 2.50 -22.89 -2.98
CA ILE A 45 3.91 -23.24 -3.19
C ILE A 45 4.64 -21.95 -3.61
N ASN A 46 5.60 -21.48 -2.80
CA ASN A 46 6.24 -20.16 -2.91
C ASN A 46 5.23 -19.00 -2.83
N PRO A 47 4.66 -18.72 -1.63
CA PRO A 47 3.69 -17.66 -1.49
C PRO A 47 4.30 -16.30 -1.89
N PRO A 48 3.61 -15.47 -2.68
CA PRO A 48 4.09 -14.13 -3.01
C PRO A 48 4.07 -13.23 -1.77
N GLY A 49 4.72 -12.06 -1.85
CA GLY A 49 4.72 -11.07 -0.76
C GLY A 49 3.34 -10.52 -0.38
N CYS A 50 2.32 -10.74 -1.23
CA CYS A 50 0.93 -10.55 -0.86
C CYS A 50 0.04 -11.73 -1.29
N TRP A 51 -0.56 -12.41 -0.32
CA TRP A 51 -1.60 -13.41 -0.55
C TRP A 51 -2.51 -13.51 0.67
N ALA A 52 -3.71 -14.07 0.48
CA ALA A 52 -4.62 -14.39 1.56
C ALA A 52 -5.57 -15.54 1.17
N TRP A 53 -6.04 -16.27 2.17
CA TRP A 53 -7.16 -17.19 1.98
C TRP A 53 -8.49 -16.45 2.10
N TYR A 54 -9.48 -16.90 1.35
CA TYR A 54 -10.84 -16.37 1.45
C TYR A 54 -11.89 -17.46 1.28
N ALA A 55 -13.07 -17.22 1.82
CA ALA A 55 -14.27 -18.02 1.59
C ALA A 55 -15.35 -17.13 0.98
N LYS A 56 -15.95 -17.54 -0.14
CA LYS A 56 -17.12 -16.83 -0.71
C LYS A 56 -18.29 -16.93 0.26
N THR A 57 -19.06 -15.86 0.36
CA THR A 57 -20.29 -15.81 1.17
C THR A 57 -21.28 -14.86 0.52
N SER A 58 -22.57 -15.03 0.80
CA SER A 58 -23.60 -14.04 0.48
C SER A 58 -23.79 -13.02 1.61
N GLU A 59 -23.36 -13.36 2.82
CA GLU A 59 -23.52 -12.58 4.04
C GLU A 59 -22.16 -12.51 4.74
N PRO A 60 -21.32 -11.52 4.39
CA PRO A 60 -19.99 -11.38 4.99
C PRO A 60 -20.11 -11.08 6.48
N ALA A 61 -19.30 -11.77 7.27
CA ALA A 61 -19.36 -11.64 8.72
C ALA A 61 -18.72 -10.34 9.22
N ASP A 62 -18.95 -10.06 10.50
CA ASP A 62 -18.31 -9.04 11.32
C ASP A 62 -17.56 -9.79 12.44
N TYR A 63 -16.37 -10.32 12.12
CA TYR A 63 -15.61 -11.15 13.07
C TYR A 63 -14.79 -10.29 14.05
N CYS A 64 -14.67 -8.99 13.78
CA CYS A 64 -13.90 -8.08 14.58
C CYS A 64 -14.78 -7.17 15.43
N GLY A 65 -14.25 -6.82 16.61
CA GLY A 65 -14.83 -5.78 17.43
C GLY A 65 -14.53 -4.37 16.87
N PRO A 66 -14.98 -3.33 17.58
CA PRO A 66 -14.75 -1.95 17.20
C PRO A 66 -13.28 -1.65 16.94
N SER A 67 -13.04 -0.85 15.90
CA SER A 67 -11.69 -0.45 15.48
C SER A 67 -11.34 0.96 15.96
N SER A 68 -10.10 1.16 16.39
CA SER A 68 -9.52 2.49 16.56
C SER A 68 -9.07 3.06 15.22
N PHE A 69 -8.96 4.38 15.09
CA PHE A 69 -8.53 5.02 13.84
C PHE A 69 -7.57 6.17 14.12
N GLY A 70 -6.39 6.12 13.50
CA GLY A 70 -5.38 7.17 13.51
C GLY A 70 -4.80 7.39 12.11
N VAL A 71 -4.30 8.60 11.87
CA VAL A 71 -3.63 8.96 10.61
C VAL A 71 -2.20 8.43 10.62
N VAL A 72 -1.67 8.06 9.45
CA VAL A 72 -0.24 7.80 9.26
C VAL A 72 0.40 9.10 8.76
N SER A 73 1.07 9.84 9.64
CA SER A 73 1.56 11.20 9.38
C SER A 73 2.67 11.30 8.32
N ASP A 74 3.31 10.18 7.98
CA ASP A 74 4.59 10.19 7.27
C ASP A 74 4.46 9.73 5.81
N ILE A 75 3.23 9.56 5.32
CA ILE A 75 2.93 9.06 3.98
C ILE A 75 2.28 10.17 3.14
N ARG A 76 2.85 10.45 1.96
CA ARG A 76 2.22 11.31 0.95
C ARG A 76 1.33 10.45 0.04
N ALA A 77 0.12 10.93 -0.27
CA ALA A 77 -0.76 10.24 -1.23
C ALA A 77 -0.10 10.19 -2.59
N SER A 78 -0.09 9.00 -3.19
CA SER A 78 -0.13 8.92 -4.64
C SER A 78 -1.46 9.46 -5.14
N THR A 79 -1.42 10.16 -6.27
CA THR A 79 -2.61 10.41 -7.09
C THR A 79 -3.34 9.09 -7.32
N GLY A 80 -4.65 9.03 -7.08
CA GLY A 80 -5.48 7.83 -7.29
C GLY A 80 -5.68 6.93 -6.07
N TRP A 81 -5.03 7.18 -4.92
CA TRP A 81 -5.17 6.30 -3.75
C TRP A 81 -6.62 6.17 -3.23
N ILE A 82 -7.38 7.27 -3.20
CA ILE A 82 -8.80 7.24 -2.80
C ILE A 82 -9.64 6.43 -3.80
N ASP A 83 -9.42 6.62 -5.10
CA ASP A 83 -10.14 5.91 -6.16
C ASP A 83 -9.84 4.41 -6.13
N ASP A 84 -8.58 4.05 -5.88
CA ASP A 84 -8.14 2.68 -5.77
C ASP A 84 -8.69 1.99 -4.51
N CYS A 85 -8.71 2.68 -3.37
CA CYS A 85 -9.35 2.15 -2.16
C CYS A 85 -10.87 2.01 -2.33
N THR A 86 -11.49 2.94 -3.05
CA THR A 86 -12.92 2.88 -3.40
C THR A 86 -13.21 1.70 -4.32
N SER A 87 -12.34 1.44 -5.29
CA SER A 87 -12.43 0.30 -6.21
C SER A 87 -12.24 -1.03 -5.46
N LEU A 88 -11.28 -1.10 -4.54
CA LEU A 88 -11.07 -2.27 -3.68
C LEU A 88 -12.30 -2.55 -2.82
N ARG A 89 -12.84 -1.53 -2.15
CA ARG A 89 -14.08 -1.65 -1.35
C ARG A 89 -15.26 -2.10 -2.20
N SER A 90 -15.44 -1.52 -3.37
CA SER A 90 -16.54 -1.89 -4.28
C SER A 90 -16.43 -3.34 -4.75
N SER A 91 -15.21 -3.84 -4.99
CA SER A 91 -14.98 -5.25 -5.32
C SER A 91 -15.35 -6.20 -4.17
N LEU A 92 -15.11 -5.81 -2.92
CA LEU A 92 -15.53 -6.60 -1.76
C LEU A 92 -17.04 -6.63 -1.59
N LEU A 93 -17.72 -5.50 -1.86
CA LEU A 93 -19.18 -5.42 -1.82
C LEU A 93 -19.84 -6.20 -2.97
N SER A 94 -19.26 -6.20 -4.17
CA SER A 94 -19.82 -6.90 -5.34
C SER A 94 -19.55 -8.40 -5.33
N THR A 95 -18.48 -8.85 -4.67
CA THR A 95 -18.11 -10.26 -4.55
C THR A 95 -17.79 -10.56 -3.08
N PRO A 96 -18.84 -10.71 -2.23
CA PRO A 96 -18.64 -10.82 -0.80
C PRO A 96 -17.87 -12.09 -0.44
N ARG A 97 -16.95 -11.91 0.52
CA ARG A 97 -16.02 -12.95 0.98
C ARG A 97 -15.53 -12.60 2.37
N ASP A 98 -15.30 -13.65 3.16
CA ASP A 98 -14.54 -13.57 4.40
C ASP A 98 -13.11 -14.03 4.16
N PHE A 99 -12.20 -13.62 5.02
CA PHE A 99 -10.77 -13.84 4.90
C PHE A 99 -10.24 -14.63 6.08
N LEU A 100 -9.23 -15.43 5.80
CA LEU A 100 -8.53 -16.22 6.79
C LEU A 100 -7.05 -15.85 6.75
N LEU A 101 -6.58 -15.24 7.84
CA LEU A 101 -5.16 -14.99 8.05
C LEU A 101 -4.56 -16.20 8.75
N ALA A 102 -3.86 -17.06 7.99
CA ALA A 102 -3.05 -18.10 8.57
C ALA A 102 -1.59 -17.91 8.24
N HIS A 103 -0.71 -18.30 9.16
CA HIS A 103 0.74 -18.12 9.06
C HIS A 103 1.21 -16.66 9.10
N TYR A 104 0.52 -15.79 9.86
CA TYR A 104 0.94 -14.40 10.09
C TYR A 104 1.70 -14.23 11.41
N SER A 105 2.55 -15.20 11.76
CA SER A 105 3.38 -15.13 12.96
C SER A 105 4.60 -14.21 12.75
N THR A 106 4.36 -12.99 12.28
CA THR A 106 5.41 -12.01 11.99
C THR A 106 5.15 -10.71 12.73
N GLU A 107 6.21 -10.06 13.18
CA GLU A 107 6.17 -8.74 13.83
C GLU A 107 5.98 -7.60 12.81
N HIS A 108 5.70 -7.94 11.54
CA HIS A 108 5.61 -7.01 10.42
C HIS A 108 4.18 -6.93 9.87
N PHE A 109 3.86 -5.79 9.26
CA PHE A 109 2.61 -5.67 8.51
C PHE A 109 2.69 -6.50 7.23
N ASN A 110 1.74 -7.39 7.06
CA ASN A 110 1.59 -8.19 5.85
C ASN A 110 0.41 -7.66 5.06
N THR A 111 0.54 -7.61 3.74
CA THR A 111 -0.56 -7.19 2.89
C THR A 111 -1.61 -8.30 2.81
N LEU A 112 -2.85 -7.95 3.12
CA LEU A 112 -4.03 -8.80 3.01
C LEU A 112 -4.72 -8.59 1.67
N LEU A 113 -4.86 -7.32 1.26
CA LEU A 113 -5.49 -6.92 0.02
C LEU A 113 -4.77 -5.73 -0.61
N SER A 114 -4.76 -5.68 -1.92
CA SER A 114 -4.22 -4.55 -2.68
C SER A 114 -4.97 -4.32 -3.98
N HIS A 115 -5.05 -3.07 -4.39
CA HIS A 115 -5.53 -2.65 -5.71
C HIS A 115 -4.92 -1.30 -6.06
N GLY A 116 -4.26 -1.16 -7.21
CA GLY A 116 -3.69 0.12 -7.64
C GLY A 116 -2.73 0.66 -6.59
N HIS A 117 -3.00 1.83 -6.04
CA HIS A 117 -2.24 2.42 -4.94
C HIS A 117 -2.75 2.03 -3.56
N CYS A 118 -3.89 1.37 -3.41
CA CYS A 118 -4.45 1.03 -2.11
C CYS A 118 -3.96 -0.33 -1.59
N THR A 119 -3.33 -0.33 -0.41
CA THR A 119 -2.85 -1.54 0.24
C THR A 119 -3.43 -1.65 1.65
N PHE A 120 -4.18 -2.71 1.91
CA PHE A 120 -4.66 -3.08 3.24
C PHE A 120 -3.69 -4.08 3.86
N GLN A 121 -3.15 -3.74 5.02
CA GLN A 121 -2.17 -4.56 5.74
C GLN A 121 -2.60 -4.83 7.18
N VAL A 122 -2.19 -6.00 7.67
CA VAL A 122 -2.51 -6.50 9.01
C VAL A 122 -1.24 -7.01 9.69
N LYS A 123 -1.22 -6.88 11.01
CA LYS A 123 -0.15 -7.39 11.88
C LYS A 123 -0.78 -7.85 13.20
N PRO A 124 -0.78 -9.15 13.52
CA PRO A 124 -1.18 -9.62 14.85
C PRO A 124 -0.34 -8.94 15.94
N LYS A 125 -0.94 -8.59 17.08
CA LYS A 125 -0.16 -8.07 18.22
C LYS A 125 0.59 -9.22 18.90
N THR A 126 1.75 -8.90 19.46
CA THR A 126 2.65 -9.84 20.14
C THR A 126 2.03 -10.42 21.43
N PRO A 127 2.22 -11.72 21.73
CA PRO A 127 2.93 -12.70 20.91
C PRO A 127 2.12 -13.12 19.68
N PRO A 128 2.77 -13.35 18.52
CA PRO A 128 2.08 -13.85 17.35
C PRO A 128 1.44 -15.21 17.63
N THR A 129 0.25 -15.43 17.07
CA THR A 129 -0.42 -16.74 17.11
C THR A 129 -0.19 -17.52 15.80
N SER A 130 -0.13 -18.84 15.90
CA SER A 130 -0.24 -19.74 14.75
C SER A 130 -1.70 -20.03 14.39
N ASP A 131 -2.64 -19.68 15.26
CA ASP A 131 -4.06 -19.90 15.04
C ASP A 131 -4.57 -19.03 13.89
N PRO A 132 -5.52 -19.55 13.10
CA PRO A 132 -6.18 -18.76 12.08
C PRO A 132 -6.92 -17.56 12.71
N ILE A 133 -6.68 -16.36 12.16
CA ILE A 133 -7.46 -15.17 12.49
C ILE A 133 -8.45 -14.92 11.36
N TYR A 134 -9.74 -14.92 11.69
CA TYR A 134 -10.81 -14.66 10.74
C TYR A 134 -11.05 -13.15 10.62
N PHE A 135 -11.21 -12.68 9.38
CA PHE A 135 -11.55 -11.31 9.04
C PHE A 135 -12.78 -11.29 8.17
N GLY A 136 -13.84 -10.64 8.63
CA GLY A 136 -15.09 -10.59 7.89
C GLY A 136 -15.01 -9.63 6.72
N GLY A 137 -15.78 -9.92 5.66
CA GLY A 137 -15.93 -8.96 4.57
C GLY A 137 -16.52 -7.62 5.05
N THR A 138 -17.39 -7.66 6.06
CA THR A 138 -17.97 -6.45 6.66
C THR A 138 -16.90 -5.62 7.35
N ASP A 139 -16.04 -6.26 8.16
CA ASP A 139 -14.90 -5.60 8.83
C ASP A 139 -14.04 -4.81 7.83
N LEU A 140 -13.64 -5.45 6.74
CA LEU A 140 -12.77 -4.85 5.73
C LEU A 140 -13.45 -3.69 4.99
N THR A 141 -14.71 -3.85 4.62
CA THR A 141 -15.45 -2.78 3.93
C THR A 141 -15.69 -1.56 4.81
N ASP A 142 -15.88 -1.75 6.12
CA ASP A 142 -16.05 -0.68 7.09
C ASP A 142 -14.74 0.05 7.41
N ILE A 143 -13.63 -0.68 7.50
CA ILE A 143 -12.29 -0.09 7.63
C ILE A 143 -11.94 0.72 6.38
N LEU A 144 -12.17 0.19 5.18
CA LEU A 144 -11.91 0.91 3.92
C LEU A 144 -12.78 2.16 3.82
N ARG A 145 -14.09 2.08 4.11
CA ARG A 145 -14.99 3.23 4.16
C ARG A 145 -14.45 4.31 5.10
N SER A 146 -14.11 3.91 6.33
CA SER A 146 -13.64 4.81 7.38
C SER A 146 -12.29 5.43 7.05
N SER A 147 -11.44 4.69 6.33
CA SER A 147 -10.13 5.16 5.87
C SER A 147 -10.28 6.21 4.77
N ILE A 148 -11.07 5.91 3.74
CA ILE A 148 -11.39 6.85 2.63
C ILE A 148 -11.93 8.18 3.18
N GLN A 149 -12.94 8.13 4.07
CA GLN A 149 -13.55 9.33 4.67
C GLN A 149 -12.57 10.20 5.47
N ARG A 150 -11.58 9.59 6.13
CA ARG A 150 -10.55 10.32 6.87
C ARG A 150 -9.52 10.92 5.94
N SER A 151 -9.32 10.30 4.79
CA SER A 151 -8.39 10.77 3.78
C SER A 151 -8.88 11.92 2.95
N ASP A 152 -10.19 12.01 2.74
CA ASP A 152 -10.84 13.22 2.23
C ASP A 152 -10.60 14.45 3.12
N ARG A 153 -10.20 14.26 4.39
CA ARG A 153 -9.83 15.33 5.34
C ARG A 153 -8.34 15.70 5.30
N GLY A 154 -7.62 15.28 4.26
CA GLY A 154 -6.20 15.63 4.02
C GLY A 154 -5.18 14.65 4.62
N SER A 155 -5.64 13.51 5.14
CA SER A 155 -4.81 12.53 5.85
C SER A 155 -4.60 11.25 5.06
N VAL A 156 -3.39 11.00 4.58
CA VAL A 156 -3.12 9.82 3.74
C VAL A 156 -2.59 8.69 4.60
N GLY A 157 -3.15 7.51 4.39
CA GLY A 157 -2.84 6.37 5.23
C GLY A 157 -3.60 6.43 6.55
N VAL A 158 -4.33 5.37 6.85
CA VAL A 158 -5.09 5.24 8.09
C VAL A 158 -4.68 3.94 8.74
N ARG A 159 -4.47 3.97 10.05
CA ARG A 159 -4.13 2.81 10.85
C ARG A 159 -5.08 2.67 12.02
N GLY A 160 -5.06 1.52 12.63
CA GLY A 160 -5.82 1.27 13.83
C GLY A 160 -5.47 -0.05 14.45
N SER A 161 -6.28 -0.41 15.43
CA SER A 161 -6.23 -1.71 16.08
C SER A 161 -7.65 -2.17 16.37
N MET A 162 -7.85 -3.48 16.33
CA MET A 162 -9.09 -4.15 16.70
C MET A 162 -8.79 -5.52 17.27
N THR A 163 -9.82 -6.23 17.71
CA THR A 163 -9.74 -7.64 18.10
C THR A 163 -10.64 -8.43 17.19
N CYS A 164 -10.10 -9.41 16.47
CA CYS A 164 -10.86 -10.31 15.59
C CYS A 164 -10.83 -11.72 16.16
N TYR A 165 -12.01 -12.29 16.42
CA TYR A 165 -12.15 -13.64 16.99
C TYR A 165 -11.21 -13.91 18.18
N SER A 166 -11.12 -12.95 19.11
CA SER A 166 -10.24 -12.95 20.31
C SER A 166 -8.76 -12.59 20.11
N TYR A 167 -8.29 -12.37 18.88
CA TYR A 167 -6.91 -11.97 18.63
C TYR A 167 -6.78 -10.46 18.39
N PRO A 168 -6.00 -9.75 19.22
CA PRO A 168 -5.73 -8.34 18.98
C PRO A 168 -4.77 -8.18 17.81
N LEU A 169 -5.04 -7.19 16.95
CA LEU A 169 -4.22 -6.89 15.79
C LEU A 169 -4.12 -5.39 15.53
N ASP A 170 -3.04 -5.00 14.89
CA ASP A 170 -2.90 -3.72 14.23
C ASP A 170 -3.24 -3.88 12.75
N TRP A 171 -3.81 -2.85 12.16
CA TRP A 171 -4.08 -2.78 10.72
C TRP A 171 -3.70 -1.41 10.19
N ARG A 172 -3.44 -1.32 8.88
CA ARG A 172 -3.28 -0.06 8.17
C ARG A 172 -3.72 -0.17 6.71
N VAL A 173 -4.35 0.89 6.21
CA VAL A 173 -4.62 1.11 4.80
C VAL A 173 -3.68 2.22 4.34
N VAL A 174 -2.75 1.90 3.45
CA VAL A 174 -1.66 2.81 3.05
C VAL A 174 -1.45 2.77 1.53
N PRO A 175 -0.80 3.79 0.95
CA PRO A 175 -0.24 3.69 -0.39
C PRO A 175 0.72 2.49 -0.51
N ALA A 176 0.69 1.83 -1.67
CA ALA A 176 1.64 0.78 -2.04
C ALA A 176 3.05 1.30 -2.32
#